data_AF-A0A5K1APY4-F1
#
_entry.id   AF-A0A5K1APY4-F1
#
_cell.length_a   1.000
_cell.length_b   1.000
_cell.length_c   1.000
_cell.angle_alpha   90.00
_cell.angle_beta   90.00
_cell.angle_gamma   90.00
#
_symmetry.space_group_name_H-M   'P 1'
#
loop_
_entity.id
_entity.type
_entity.pdbx_description
1 polymer ?
#
loop_
_entity_poly.entity_id
_entity_poly.type
_entity_poly.pdbx_seq_one_letter_code
_entity_poly.pdbx_strand_id
1 'polypeptide(L)' 'EGEDEKRRGTTMGYVVVNGVVAATFGVCDECRPGSNQVIQELKRMGIKTAMLTGDSKISAMHLQQQ' A
#
# COMPACT_ATOMS: atom_id res chain seq x y z
N GLU A 1 -4.69 22.82 -2.29
CA GLU A 1 -3.68 21.91 -1.71
C GLU A 1 -4.35 20.54 -1.57
N GLY A 2 -3.80 19.47 -2.15
CA GLY A 2 -4.41 18.13 -2.01
C GLY A 2 -4.28 17.15 -3.18
N GLU A 3 -3.42 17.41 -4.18
CA GLU A 3 -3.27 16.48 -5.33
C GLU A 3 -2.12 15.47 -5.19
N ASP A 4 -1.23 15.62 -4.20
CA ASP A 4 -0.01 14.80 -4.10
C ASP A 4 -0.19 13.41 -3.45
N GLU A 5 -1.32 13.14 -2.81
CA GLU A 5 -1.55 11.85 -2.12
C GLU A 5 -2.03 10.72 -3.05
N LYS A 6 -2.38 11.05 -4.31
CA LYS A 6 -2.93 10.13 -5.34
C LYS A 6 -1.97 9.03 -5.84
N ARG A 7 -0.78 8.82 -5.26
CA ARG A 7 0.26 7.96 -5.87
C ARG A 7 0.89 6.89 -4.96
N ARG A 8 0.28 6.54 -3.83
CA ARG A 8 0.84 5.55 -2.89
C ARG A 8 0.07 4.23 -2.79
N GLY A 9 -0.67 3.81 -3.83
CA GLY A 9 -1.41 2.55 -3.77
C GLY A 9 -2.61 2.57 -2.81
N THR A 10 -2.97 3.76 -2.33
CA THR A 10 -4.12 4.03 -1.46
C THR A 10 -5.39 4.19 -2.29
N THR A 11 -6.45 3.48 -1.91
CA THR A 11 -7.80 3.67 -2.43
C THR A 11 -8.49 4.79 -1.67
N MET A 12 -8.97 5.81 -2.39
CA MET A 12 -9.64 6.97 -1.80
C MET A 12 -11.16 6.77 -1.73
N GLY A 13 -11.72 6.93 -0.54
CA GLY A 13 -13.15 7.03 -0.26
C GLY A 13 -13.59 8.46 0.01
N TYR A 14 -14.85 8.76 -0.29
CA TYR A 14 -15.50 10.05 -0.07
C TYR A 14 -16.75 9.85 0.78
N VAL A 15 -16.96 10.74 1.74
CA VAL A 15 -18.19 10.81 2.54
C VAL A 15 -18.99 12.00 2.06
N VAL A 16 -20.21 11.76 1.57
CA VAL A 16 -21.10 12.79 1.03
C VAL A 16 -22.34 12.92 1.92
N VAL A 17 -22.62 14.12 2.39
CA VAL A 17 -23.81 14.44 3.21
C VAL A 17 -24.56 15.57 2.51
N ASN A 18 -25.85 15.36 2.23
CA ASN A 18 -26.70 16.33 1.52
C ASN A 18 -26.12 16.82 0.18
N GLY A 19 -25.48 15.92 -0.58
CA GLY A 19 -24.86 16.25 -1.87
C GLY A 19 -23.52 16.99 -1.79
N VAL A 20 -22.99 17.24 -0.59
CA VAL A 20 -21.69 17.90 -0.38
C VAL A 20 -20.68 16.90 0.20
N VAL A 21 -19.45 16.90 -0.32
CA VAL A 21 -18.36 16.09 0.23
C VAL A 21 -18.01 16.62 1.62
N ALA A 22 -18.32 15.84 2.66
CA ALA A 22 -18.06 16.18 4.05
C ALA A 22 -16.68 15.71 4.52
N ALA A 23 -16.14 14.63 3.94
CA ALA A 23 -14.82 14.11 4.25
C ALA A 23 -14.27 13.20 3.13
N THR A 24 -12.96 12.94 3.18
CA THR A 24 -12.27 11.91 2.41
C THR A 24 -11.46 11.02 3.34
N PHE A 25 -11.21 9.78 2.93
CA PHE A 25 -10.32 8.87 3.65
C PHE A 25 -9.59 7.96 2.66
N GLY A 26 -8.41 7.49 3.05
CA GLY A 26 -7.61 6.55 2.28
C GLY A 26 -7.57 5.19 2.95
N VAL A 27 -7.60 4.13 2.16
CA VAL A 27 -7.38 2.75 2.61
C VAL A 27 -6.25 2.14 1.79
N CYS A 28 -5.28 1.53 2.44
CA CYS A 28 -4.23 0.75 1.80
C CYS A 28 -3.96 -0.53 2.56
N ASP A 29 -3.34 -1.49 1.89
CA ASP A 29 -2.91 -2.74 2.53
C ASP A 29 -1.64 -2.51 3.36
N GLU A 30 -1.56 -3.22 4.48
CA GLU A 30 -0.39 -3.26 5.34
C GLU A 30 0.30 -4.63 5.29
N CYS A 31 1.63 -4.62 5.35
CA CYS A 31 2.41 -5.83 5.52
C CYS A 31 2.08 -6.49 6.88
N ARG A 32 2.07 -7.83 6.93
CA ARG A 32 1.91 -8.55 8.19
C ARG A 32 3.08 -8.20 9.14
N PRO A 33 2.85 -8.14 10.46
CA PRO A 33 3.91 -7.95 11.43
C PRO A 33 5.04 -8.96 11.23
N GLY A 34 6.29 -8.47 11.19
CA GLY A 34 7.49 -9.31 10.99
C GLY A 34 7.80 -9.69 9.54
N SER A 35 6.93 -9.39 8.56
CA SER A 35 7.20 -9.73 7.14
C SER A 35 8.52 -9.14 6.63
N ASN A 36 8.83 -7.88 6.96
CA ASN A 36 10.08 -7.25 6.56
C ASN A 36 11.31 -7.98 7.18
N GLN A 37 11.24 -8.35 8.45
CA GLN A 37 12.30 -9.08 9.15
C GLN A 37 12.57 -10.45 8.52
N VAL A 38 11.51 -11.19 8.17
CA VAL A 38 11.62 -12.50 7.50
C VAL A 38 12.25 -12.35 6.11
N ILE A 39 11.80 -11.39 5.30
CA ILE A 39 12.39 -11.15 3.97
C ILE A 39 13.87 -10.76 4.08
N GLN A 40 14.24 -9.95 5.07
CA GLN A 40 15.64 -9.60 5.31
C GLN A 40 16.48 -10.82 5.72
N GLU A 41 15.96 -11.70 6.56
CA GLU A 41 16.67 -12.92 6.96
C GLU A 41 16.88 -13.86 5.77
N LEU A 42 15.84 -14.10 4.97
CA LEU A 42 15.95 -14.89 3.74
C LEU A 42 17.04 -14.33 2.79
N LYS A 43 17.08 -13.01 2.62
CA LYS A 43 18.11 -12.35 1.82
C LYS A 43 19.52 -12.51 2.44
N ARG A 44 19.67 -12.42 3.76
CA ARG A 44 20.94 -12.69 4.47
C ARG A 44 21.42 -14.12 4.27
N MET A 45 20.50 -15.07 4.18
CA MET A 45 20.80 -16.47 3.85
C MET A 45 21.15 -16.69 2.37
N GLY A 46 21.17 -15.64 1.55
CA GLY A 46 21.45 -15.72 0.11
C GLY A 46 20.24 -16.17 -0.73
N ILE A 47 19.05 -16.24 -0.15
CA ILE A 47 17.83 -16.65 -0.84
C ILE A 47 17.24 -15.45 -1.58
N LYS A 48 17.03 -15.61 -2.90
CA LYS A 48 16.37 -14.60 -3.72
C LYS A 48 14.86 -14.64 -3.47
N THR A 49 14.28 -13.47 -3.21
CA THR A 49 12.84 -13.30 -2.96
C THR A 49 12.19 -12.55 -4.12
N ALA A 50 10.97 -12.92 -4.50
CA ALA A 50 10.14 -12.19 -5.45
C ALA A 50 8.70 -12.10 -4.95
N MET A 51 8.04 -10.97 -5.19
CA MET A 51 6.60 -10.80 -4.94
C MET A 51 5.84 -11.14 -6.23
N LEU A 52 4.96 -12.12 -6.16
CA LEU A 52 4.03 -12.45 -7.24
C LEU A 52 2.62 -12.07 -6.78
N THR A 53 2.04 -11.05 -7.40
CA THR A 53 0.72 -10.53 -7.07
C THR A 53 -0.08 -10.25 -8.34
N GLY A 54 -1.41 -10.37 -8.24
CA GLY A 54 -2.36 -9.94 -9.26
C GLY A 54 -2.81 -8.49 -9.10
N ASP A 55 -2.34 -7.79 -8.07
CA ASP A 55 -2.70 -6.39 -7.82
C ASP A 55 -2.12 -5.43 -8.85
N SER A 56 -2.65 -4.21 -8.85
CA SER A 56 -2.09 -3.13 -9.65
C SER A 56 -0.62 -2.89 -9.27
N LYS A 57 0.18 -2.47 -10.26
CA LYS A 57 1.59 -2.13 -10.04
C LYS A 57 1.78 -1.10 -8.92
N ILE A 58 0.87 -0.15 -8.77
CA ILE A 58 0.97 0.91 -7.75
C ILE A 58 0.77 0.33 -6.36
N SER A 59 -0.25 -0.51 -6.16
CA SER A 59 -0.52 -1.19 -4.88
C SER A 59 0.64 -2.14 -4.50
N ALA A 60 1.10 -2.94 -5.46
CA ALA A 60 2.22 -3.86 -5.26
C ALA A 60 3.52 -3.13 -4.86
N MET A 61 3.84 -2.03 -5.56
CA MET A 61 5.04 -1.24 -5.26
C MET A 61 4.93 -0.49 -3.92
N HIS A 62 3.72 -0.13 -3.50
CA HIS A 62 3.51 0.43 -2.16
C HIS A 62 3.85 -0.59 -1.07
N LEU A 63 3.29 -1.81 -1.15
CA LEU A 63 3.60 -2.89 -0.21
C LEU A 63 5.08 -3.29 -0.25
N GLN A 64 5.71 -3.30 -1.43
CA GLN A 64 7.12 -3.65 -1.57
C GLN A 64 8.08 -2.62 -0.93
N GLN A 65 7.63 -1.38 -0.74
CA GLN A 65 8.40 -0.29 -0.11
C GLN A 65 8.17 -0.17 1.40
N GLN A 66 7.13 -0.80 1.96
CA GLN A 66 6.92 -0.95 3.41
C GLN A 66 7.93 -1.95 3.99
#